data_AF-A0AAV5U0X3-F1
#
_entry.id   AF-A0AAV5U0X3-F1
#
_cell.length_a   1.000
_cell.length_b   1.000
_cell.length_c   1.000
_cell.angle_alpha   90.00
_cell.angle_beta   90.00
_cell.angle_gamma   90.00
#
_symmetry.space_group_name_H-M   'P 1'
#
loop_
_entity.id
_entity.type
_entity.pdbx_description
1 polymer ?
#
loop_
_entity_poly.entity_id
_entity_poly.type
_entity_poly.pdbx_seq_one_letter_code
_entity_poly.pdbx_strand_id
1 'polypeptide(L)' 'FKNLKLFMENKSKSDDLFDRLDTTTLNQHLQSLAPGLTVKVFRTYNASITLQEQLVKLTNEDDNVAQKMLSYNRANRMV' A
#
# COMPACT_ATOMS: atom_id res chain seq x y z
N PHE A 1 10.64 7.20 13.16
CA PHE A 1 12.03 7.20 12.66
C PHE A 1 13.06 6.63 13.65
N LYS A 2 12.88 6.74 14.98
CA LYS A 2 13.86 6.21 15.98
C LYS A 2 14.24 4.74 15.75
N ASN A 3 13.27 3.86 15.49
CA ASN A 3 13.54 2.43 15.24
C ASN A 3 14.36 2.18 13.97
N LEU A 4 14.18 2.98 12.91
CA LEU A 4 14.99 2.84 11.69
C LEU A 4 16.46 3.15 11.95
N LYS A 5 16.76 4.15 12.80
CA LYS A 5 18.14 4.44 13.21
C LYS A 5 18.75 3.24 13.94
N LEU A 6 18.01 2.68 14.91
CA LEU A 6 18.43 1.50 15.66
C LEU A 6 18.68 0.29 14.75
N PHE A 7 17.82 0.05 13.76
CA PHE A 7 17.98 -1.05 12.80
C PHE A 7 19.19 -0.89 11.88
N MET A 8 19.74 0.32 11.75
CA MET A 8 20.94 0.61 10.97
C MET A 8 22.21 0.69 11.83
N GLU A 9 22.09 0.69 13.16
CA GLU A 9 23.25 0.73 14.06
C GLU A 9 24.11 -0.53 13.88
N ASN A 10 25.43 -0.34 13.79
CA ASN A 10 26.43 -1.40 13.59
C ASN A 10 26.23 -2.27 12.34
N LYS A 11 25.46 -1.78 11.34
CA LYS A 11 25.29 -2.43 10.04
C LYS A 11 26.11 -1.76 8.96
N SER A 12 26.71 -2.57 8.11
CA SER A 12 27.29 -2.16 6.85
C SER A 12 26.20 -1.92 5.80
N LYS A 13 26.55 -1.28 4.67
CA LYS A 13 25.60 -1.02 3.59
C LYS A 13 25.06 -2.29 2.91
N SER A 14 25.75 -3.42 3.06
CA SER A 14 25.35 -4.71 2.51
C SER A 14 24.49 -5.54 3.45
N ASP A 15 24.37 -5.15 4.72
CA ASP A 15 23.61 -5.92 5.71
C ASP A 15 22.11 -5.62 5.60
N ASP A 16 21.30 -6.64 5.86
CA ASP A 16 19.85 -6.52 5.80
C ASP A 16 19.34 -5.54 6.85
N LEU A 17 18.49 -4.59 6.44
CA LEU A 17 17.89 -3.60 7.33
C LEU A 17 17.04 -4.27 8.43
N PHE A 18 16.28 -5.31 8.04
CA PHE A 18 15.47 -6.11 8.96
C PHE A 18 16.05 -7.53 9.07
N ASP A 19 17.22 -7.63 9.69
CA ASP A 19 18.01 -8.87 9.88
C ASP A 19 17.27 -9.99 10.62
N ARG A 20 16.22 -9.66 11.38
CA ARG A 20 15.39 -10.61 12.14
C ARG A 20 13.99 -10.79 11.58
N LEU A 21 13.71 -10.25 10.39
CA LEU A 21 12.39 -10.33 9.77
C LEU A 21 12.50 -11.03 8.41
N ASP A 22 11.75 -12.11 8.25
CA ASP A 22 11.54 -12.75 6.96
C ASP A 22 10.07 -12.63 6.52
N THR A 23 9.82 -12.87 5.23
CA THR A 23 8.47 -12.79 4.65
C THR A 23 7.54 -13.88 5.19
N THR A 24 8.08 -15.01 5.64
CA THR A 24 7.32 -16.15 6.16
C THR A 24 6.72 -15.80 7.53
N THR A 25 7.55 -15.38 8.45
CA THR A 25 7.23 -14.94 9.81
C THR A 25 6.28 -13.75 9.78
N LEU A 26 6.49 -12.80 8.85
CA LEU A 26 5.57 -11.69 8.67
C LEU A 26 4.18 -12.17 8.24
N ASN A 27 4.08 -13.05 7.25
CA ASN A 27 2.78 -13.59 6.83
C ASN A 27 2.14 -14.48 7.90
N GLN A 28 2.91 -15.24 8.68
CA GLN A 28 2.39 -16.01 9.81
C GLN A 28 1.78 -15.10 10.87
N HIS A 29 2.44 -13.98 11.20
CA HIS A 29 1.89 -12.99 12.10
C HIS A 29 0.62 -12.34 11.53
N LEU A 30 0.59 -11.99 10.24
CA LEU A 30 -0.60 -11.44 9.60
C LEU A 30 -1.78 -12.43 9.62
N GLN A 31 -1.51 -13.70 9.34
CA GLN A 31 -2.52 -14.77 9.35
C GLN A 31 -3.10 -14.99 10.76
N SER A 32 -2.31 -14.77 11.83
CA SER A 32 -2.82 -14.86 13.20
C SER A 32 -3.70 -13.67 13.60
N LEU A 33 -3.52 -12.51 12.97
CA LEU A 33 -4.41 -11.35 13.14
C LEU A 33 -5.74 -11.54 12.41
N ALA A 34 -5.71 -12.09 11.19
CA ALA A 34 -6.91 -12.39 10.43
C ALA A 34 -6.69 -13.55 9.44
N PRO A 35 -7.65 -14.49 9.32
CA PRO A 35 -7.56 -15.57 8.34
C PRO A 35 -7.46 -15.04 6.90
N GLY A 36 -6.43 -15.46 6.17
CA GLY A 36 -6.21 -15.10 4.77
C GLY A 36 -5.47 -13.78 4.56
N LEU A 37 -5.09 -13.09 5.64
CA LEU A 37 -4.33 -11.85 5.56
C LEU A 37 -2.86 -12.12 5.24
N THR A 38 -2.38 -11.53 4.16
CA THR A 38 -0.97 -11.60 3.72
C THR A 38 -0.48 -10.21 3.33
N VAL A 39 0.84 -10.04 3.20
CA VAL A 39 1.42 -8.76 2.73
C VAL A 39 0.87 -8.31 1.36
N LYS A 40 0.48 -9.25 0.49
CA LYS A 40 -0.11 -8.92 -0.82
C LYS A 40 -1.48 -8.23 -0.68
N VAL A 41 -2.27 -8.61 0.32
CA VAL A 41 -3.60 -8.03 0.56
C VAL A 41 -3.50 -6.52 0.82
N PHE A 42 -2.48 -6.07 1.54
CA PHE A 42 -2.26 -4.63 1.79
C PHE A 42 -2.01 -3.84 0.50
N ARG A 43 -1.27 -4.39 -0.46
CA ARG A 43 -1.05 -3.73 -1.76
C ARG A 43 -2.35 -3.53 -2.52
N THR A 44 -3.18 -4.58 -2.57
CA THR A 44 -4.49 -4.51 -3.23
C THR A 44 -5.45 -3.59 -2.49
N TYR A 45 -5.50 -3.67 -1.16
CA TYR A 45 -6.34 -2.80 -0.34
C TYR A 45 -5.99 -1.32 -0.53
N ASN A 46 -4.71 -0.95 -0.39
CA ASN A 46 -4.27 0.43 -0.56
C ASN A 46 -4.57 0.96 -1.96
N ALA A 47 -4.41 0.13 -2.99
CA ALA A 47 -4.73 0.52 -4.35
C ALA A 47 -6.24 0.77 -4.53
N SER A 48 -7.07 -0.15 -4.05
CA SER A 48 -8.53 -0.04 -4.15
C SER A 48 -9.09 1.14 -3.35
N ILE A 49 -8.65 1.34 -2.11
CA ILE A 49 -9.14 2.44 -1.27
C ILE A 49 -8.73 3.79 -1.83
N THR A 50 -7.49 3.92 -2.30
CA THR A 50 -7.00 5.17 -2.92
C THR A 50 -7.80 5.47 -4.17
N LEU A 51 -8.02 4.49 -5.04
CA LEU A 51 -8.84 4.69 -6.24
C LEU A 51 -10.26 5.13 -5.89
N GLN A 52 -10.90 4.46 -4.94
CA GLN A 52 -12.25 4.80 -4.49
C GLN A 52 -12.33 6.23 -3.98
N GLU A 53 -11.42 6.64 -3.10
CA GLU A 53 -11.38 8.01 -2.57
C GLU A 53 -11.14 9.05 -3.68
N GLN A 54 -10.25 8.76 -4.63
CA GLN A 54 -9.97 9.67 -5.73
C GLN A 54 -11.14 9.78 -6.69
N LEU A 55 -11.86 8.68 -6.95
CA LEU A 55 -13.07 8.72 -7.78
C LEU A 55 -14.16 9.57 -7.13
N VAL A 56 -14.37 9.45 -5.81
CA VAL A 56 -15.33 10.28 -5.07
C VAL A 56 -14.94 11.76 -5.11
N LYS A 57 -13.64 12.08 -5.05
CA LYS A 57 -13.15 13.46 -5.07
C LYS A 57 -13.15 14.10 -6.46
N LEU A 58 -12.94 13.32 -7.52
CA LEU A 58 -12.64 13.84 -8.86
C LEU A 58 -13.78 13.67 -9.88
N THR A 59 -14.80 12.86 -9.57
CA THR A 59 -15.91 12.58 -10.49
C THR A 59 -17.12 13.44 -10.12
N ASN A 60 -17.64 14.21 -11.08
CA ASN A 60 -18.93 14.89 -10.91
C ASN A 60 -20.05 14.08 -11.57
N GLU A 61 -21.24 14.07 -10.96
CA GLU A 61 -22.37 13.29 -11.47
C GLU A 61 -22.91 13.83 -12.79
N ASP A 62 -22.86 15.15 -12.97
CA ASP A 62 -23.36 15.85 -14.18
C ASP A 62 -22.37 15.79 -15.36
N ASP A 63 -21.15 15.28 -15.16
CA ASP A 63 -20.16 15.17 -16.23
C ASP A 63 -20.61 14.19 -17.32
N ASN A 64 -20.29 14.52 -18.58
CA ASN A 64 -20.49 13.60 -19.68
C ASN A 64 -19.49 12.42 -19.62
N VAL A 65 -19.71 11.40 -20.45
CA VAL A 65 -18.90 10.17 -20.43
C VAL A 65 -17.40 10.44 -20.66
N ALA A 66 -17.04 11.38 -21.56
CA ALA A 66 -15.65 11.70 -21.83
C ALA A 66 -14.96 12.38 -20.63
N GLN A 67 -15.67 13.29 -19.95
CA GLN A 67 -15.19 13.93 -18.73
C GLN A 67 -15.03 12.93 -17.58
N LYS A 68 -16.01 12.05 -17.36
CA LYS A 68 -15.92 10.97 -16.37
C LYS A 68 -14.74 10.03 -16.65
N MET A 69 -14.44 9.75 -17.92
CA MET A 69 -13.28 8.96 -18.30
C MET A 69 -11.95 9.68 -18.02
N LEU A 70 -11.89 11.00 -18.18
CA LEU A 70 -10.73 11.80 -17.77
C LEU A 70 -10.54 11.78 -16.25
N SER A 71 -11.61 11.93 -15.47
CA SER A 71 -11.55 11.84 -14.00
C SER A 71 -11.12 10.46 -13.52
N TYR A 72 -11.62 9.39 -14.13
CA TYR A 72 -11.16 8.02 -13.86
C TYR A 72 -9.66 7.86 -14.10
N ASN A 73 -9.17 8.30 -15.27
CA ASN A 73 -7.75 8.21 -15.61
C ASN A 73 -6.86 9.02 -14.65
N ARG A 74 -7.34 10.18 -14.18
CA ARG A 74 -6.64 10.97 -13.17
C ARG A 74 -6.62 10.27 -11.81
N ALA A 75 -7.75 9.72 -11.38
CA ALA A 75 -7.84 8.95 -10.13
C ALA A 75 -6.90 7.75 -10.14
N ASN A 76 -6.85 7.00 -11.25
CA ASN A 76 -5.98 5.84 -11.41
C ASN A 76 -4.48 6.17 -11.47
N ARG A 77 -4.08 7.42 -11.74
CA ARG A 77 -2.67 7.85 -11.70
C ARG A 77 -2.17 8.15 -10.28
N MET A 78 -3.08 8.33 -9.33
CA MET A 78 -2.76 8.61 -7.93
C MET A 78 -2.59 7.34 -7.10
N VAL A 79 -2.76 6.19 -7.74
CA VAL A 79 -2.66 4.83 -7.19
C VAL A 79 -1.35 4.20 -7.60
#